data_AF-A0A2V7DLN1-F1
#
_entry.id   AF-A0A2V7DLN1-F1
#
_cell.length_a   1.000
_cell.length_b   1.000
_cell.length_c   1.000
_cell.angle_alpha   90.00
_cell.angle_beta   90.00
_cell.angle_gamma   90.00
#
_symmetry.space_group_name_H-M   'P 1'
#
loop_
_entity.id
_entity.type
_entity.pdbx_description
1 polymer ?
#
loop_
_entity_poly.entity_id
_entity_poly.type
_entity_poly.pdbx_seq_one_letter_code
_entity_poly.pdbx_strand_id
1 'polypeptide(L)'
;HVHGGEIYGEATGWLDYAVMEQAPNTKGGLWTYRRLIDHTLFPGLHARDVSMINWPGNDYRDESILDRAPLVQAQALQDAKRVSLGFLYWLQTAAPRSDGGTGWPELRPRPDVFDTADALGKYPYIRECRRLRGLRTIREQQVSADYQPGARAELVADSVGVGWYPIDIHRAGAGDVGVSCRTRPFQIPLGALIPIRVRNLIAGAKNLATTHITNGCYRLHPVEWNTGEAAGTLAAFTLETDRDAAAVRGDPALLRALQRRLVAAGVPLYWFVDVPVDDPRFAELQMAAVSGDIIGAADSLDAVAAKPR
;
A
#
# COMPACT_ATOMS: atom_id res chain seq x y z
N HIS A 1 26.97 -0.26 4.01
CA HIS A 1 25.79 -0.50 3.17
C HIS A 1 24.60 -0.81 4.05
N VAL A 2 23.39 -0.49 3.59
CA VAL A 2 22.14 -0.86 4.24
C VAL A 2 21.33 -1.69 3.25
N HIS A 3 20.85 -2.86 3.69
CA HIS A 3 20.14 -3.82 2.82
C HIS A 3 18.66 -3.44 2.69
N GLY A 4 18.15 -3.25 1.48
CA GLY A 4 16.74 -2.93 1.22
C GLY A 4 16.19 -3.67 0.01
N GLY A 5 14.91 -4.02 0.04
CA GLY A 5 14.25 -4.69 -1.09
C GLY A 5 14.02 -3.72 -2.25
N GLU A 6 14.36 -4.13 -3.47
CA GLU A 6 13.99 -3.42 -4.69
C GLU A 6 12.61 -3.88 -5.18
N ILE A 7 11.65 -2.96 -5.11
CA ILE A 7 10.25 -3.17 -5.49
C ILE A 7 9.85 -2.46 -6.80
N TYR A 8 10.78 -1.72 -7.42
CA TYR A 8 10.50 -0.82 -8.56
C TYR A 8 11.40 -1.05 -9.79
N GLY A 9 12.20 -2.12 -9.81
CA GLY A 9 13.08 -2.51 -10.93
C GLY A 9 12.56 -3.75 -11.67
N GLU A 10 13.18 -4.12 -12.80
CA GLU A 10 12.81 -5.28 -13.63
C GLU A 10 12.98 -6.63 -12.91
N ALA A 11 13.93 -6.71 -11.97
CA ALA A 11 14.17 -7.85 -11.11
C ALA A 11 13.80 -7.53 -9.64
N THR A 12 13.23 -8.51 -8.93
CA THR A 12 13.03 -8.44 -7.48
C THR A 12 14.28 -8.92 -6.76
N GLY A 13 14.78 -8.17 -5.77
CA GLY A 13 15.97 -8.56 -5.01
C GLY A 13 16.29 -7.64 -3.85
N TRP A 14 17.35 -7.97 -3.12
CA TRP A 14 17.93 -7.11 -2.09
C TRP A 14 19.08 -6.31 -2.68
N LEU A 15 19.09 -5.00 -2.44
CA LEU A 15 20.13 -4.07 -2.86
C LEU A 15 20.86 -3.49 -1.66
N ASP A 16 22.13 -3.17 -1.88
CA ASP A 16 23.02 -2.59 -0.89
C ASP A 16 23.14 -1.08 -1.10
N TYR A 17 22.37 -0.31 -0.34
CA TYR A 17 22.40 1.15 -0.43
C TYR A 17 23.60 1.72 0.33
N ALA A 18 24.27 2.71 -0.26
CA ALA A 18 25.10 3.65 0.49
C ALA A 18 24.20 4.72 1.15
N VAL A 19 24.68 5.36 2.22
CA VAL A 19 23.83 6.28 2.99
C VAL A 19 23.55 7.56 2.20
N MET A 20 24.59 8.20 1.67
CA MET A 20 24.47 9.47 0.94
C MET A 20 24.56 9.28 -0.57
N GLU A 21 25.49 8.45 -1.01
CA GLU A 21 25.80 8.24 -2.42
C GLU A 21 24.90 7.20 -3.07
N GLN A 22 24.78 7.27 -4.38
CA GLN A 22 24.16 6.20 -5.16
C GLN A 22 25.10 5.00 -5.24
N ALA A 23 24.63 3.85 -4.78
CA ALA A 23 25.32 2.58 -4.95
C ALA A 23 24.95 1.92 -6.31
N PRO A 24 25.74 0.96 -6.82
CA PRO A 24 25.41 0.26 -8.06
C PRO A 24 23.99 -0.32 -8.03
N ASN A 25 23.25 -0.15 -9.13
CA ASN A 25 21.87 -0.62 -9.31
C ASN A 25 20.83 -0.02 -8.34
N THR A 26 21.18 1.00 -7.56
CA THR A 26 20.22 1.75 -6.74
C THR A 26 19.75 3.01 -7.47
N LYS A 27 18.57 3.54 -7.09
CA LYS A 27 18.04 4.81 -7.64
C LYS A 27 18.63 6.06 -6.97
N GLY A 28 19.48 5.89 -5.96
CA GLY A 28 20.06 6.95 -5.13
C GLY A 28 20.61 6.39 -3.82
N GLY A 29 21.11 7.25 -2.95
CA GLY A 29 21.47 6.86 -1.58
C GLY A 29 20.24 6.71 -0.69
N LEU A 30 20.42 6.09 0.47
CA LEU A 30 19.37 5.99 1.50
C LEU A 30 18.75 7.37 1.83
N TRP A 31 19.60 8.39 1.93
CA TRP A 31 19.19 9.76 2.25
C TRP A 31 18.29 10.35 1.16
N THR A 32 18.63 10.16 -0.12
CA THR A 32 17.89 10.76 -1.23
C THR A 32 16.65 9.96 -1.63
N TYR A 33 16.63 8.65 -1.36
CA TYR A 33 15.52 7.75 -1.71
C TYR A 33 14.15 8.17 -1.12
N ARG A 34 14.13 8.72 0.10
CA ARG A 34 12.92 9.28 0.75
C ARG A 34 13.11 10.72 1.21
N ARG A 35 13.84 11.50 0.43
CA ARG A 35 14.01 12.93 0.68
C ARG A 35 12.69 13.65 0.45
N LEU A 36 12.22 14.33 1.50
CA LEU A 36 11.01 15.16 1.48
C LEU A 36 11.33 16.56 0.95
N ILE A 37 12.47 17.13 1.39
CA ILE A 37 12.92 18.48 1.03
C ILE A 37 14.34 18.40 0.51
N ASP A 38 14.53 18.85 -0.73
CA ASP A 38 15.83 19.28 -1.25
C ASP A 38 15.92 20.79 -1.08
N HIS A 39 16.78 21.27 -0.17
CA HIS A 39 16.83 22.69 0.16
C HIS A 39 17.21 23.58 -1.04
N THR A 40 17.89 23.02 -2.05
CA THR A 40 18.29 23.78 -3.25
C THR A 40 17.09 24.18 -4.11
N LEU A 41 15.99 23.44 -4.01
CA LEU A 41 14.72 23.75 -4.68
C LEU A 41 13.87 24.76 -3.91
N PHE A 42 14.22 25.06 -2.66
CA PHE A 42 13.45 25.94 -1.76
C PHE A 42 14.34 26.99 -1.07
N PRO A 43 15.05 27.84 -1.85
CA PRO A 43 15.98 28.81 -1.29
C PRO A 43 15.27 29.79 -0.34
N GLY A 44 15.84 29.99 0.85
CA GLY A 44 15.30 30.88 1.88
C GLY A 44 14.14 30.31 2.70
N LEU A 45 13.53 29.20 2.28
CA LEU A 45 12.47 28.52 3.04
C LEU A 45 13.00 27.36 3.88
N HIS A 46 13.93 26.58 3.33
CA HIS A 46 14.57 25.47 4.03
C HIS A 46 16.09 25.64 4.01
N ALA A 47 16.74 25.59 5.17
CA ALA A 47 18.19 25.75 5.29
C ALA A 47 18.97 24.45 4.99
N ARG A 48 18.31 23.30 5.08
CA ARG A 48 18.89 21.95 4.98
C ARG A 48 17.87 20.98 4.39
N ASP A 49 18.38 19.89 3.82
CA ASP A 49 17.57 18.77 3.37
C ASP A 49 16.81 18.12 4.53
N VAL A 50 15.66 17.54 4.22
CA VAL A 50 14.87 16.73 5.15
C VAL A 50 14.51 15.42 4.48
N SER A 51 14.85 14.31 5.12
CA SER A 51 14.53 12.96 4.64
C SER A 51 13.78 12.16 5.69
N MET A 52 12.78 11.40 5.24
CA MET A 52 12.06 10.46 6.09
C MET A 52 12.67 9.07 5.95
N ILE A 53 13.31 8.60 7.02
CA ILE A 53 14.02 7.32 7.01
C ILE A 53 13.05 6.17 7.32
N ASN A 54 12.92 5.25 6.37
CA ASN A 54 12.17 4.00 6.53
C ASN A 54 12.95 2.86 5.87
N TRP A 55 13.45 1.93 6.68
CA TRP A 55 14.34 0.86 6.24
C TRP A 55 14.17 -0.39 7.11
N PRO A 56 14.46 -1.61 6.61
CA PRO A 56 14.41 -2.82 7.44
C PRO A 56 15.18 -2.73 8.78
N GLY A 57 16.21 -1.86 8.86
CA GLY A 57 16.99 -1.62 10.07
C GLY A 57 16.24 -0.85 11.18
N ASN A 58 15.15 -0.13 10.87
CA ASN A 58 14.30 0.52 11.86
C ASN A 58 12.89 -0.11 11.99
N ASP A 59 12.70 -1.32 11.46
CA ASP A 59 11.47 -2.11 11.63
C ASP A 59 11.47 -2.87 12.97
N TYR A 60 10.52 -2.55 13.84
CA TYR A 60 10.27 -3.28 15.08
C TYR A 60 9.38 -4.51 14.84
N ARG A 61 9.81 -5.67 15.37
CA ARG A 61 9.16 -6.96 15.14
C ARG A 61 9.07 -7.87 16.37
N ASP A 62 9.55 -7.41 17.52
CA ASP A 62 9.73 -8.28 18.70
C ASP A 62 8.42 -8.49 19.48
N GLU A 63 7.48 -7.55 19.40
CA GLU A 63 6.18 -7.66 20.05
C GLU A 63 5.07 -7.01 19.22
N SER A 64 3.89 -7.62 19.24
CA SER A 64 2.66 -7.09 18.64
C SER A 64 1.93 -6.19 19.62
N ILE A 65 1.32 -5.11 19.12
CA ILE A 65 0.39 -4.30 19.91
C ILE A 65 -1.04 -4.88 19.91
N LEU A 66 -1.29 -5.92 19.11
CA LEU A 66 -2.60 -6.57 19.01
C LEU A 66 -2.77 -7.60 20.13
N ASP A 67 -3.93 -7.59 20.78
CA ASP A 67 -4.34 -8.59 21.79
C ASP A 67 -3.37 -8.69 22.97
N ARG A 68 -2.83 -7.54 23.38
CA ARG A 68 -1.94 -7.40 24.54
C ARG A 68 -2.57 -6.56 25.64
N ALA A 69 -2.13 -6.79 26.87
CA ALA A 69 -2.47 -5.91 27.99
C ALA A 69 -1.92 -4.49 27.72
N PRO A 70 -2.60 -3.42 28.20
CA PRO A 70 -2.19 -2.03 27.92
C PRO A 70 -0.73 -1.71 28.23
N LEU A 71 -0.18 -2.26 29.33
CA LEU A 71 1.21 -2.07 29.70
C LEU A 71 2.19 -2.68 28.68
N VAL A 72 1.86 -3.87 28.16
CA VAL A 72 2.67 -4.55 27.12
C VAL A 72 2.60 -3.79 25.80
N GLN A 73 1.43 -3.25 25.44
CA GLN A 73 1.30 -2.38 24.26
C GLN A 73 2.17 -1.12 24.39
N ALA A 74 2.10 -0.45 25.54
CA ALA A 74 2.92 0.72 25.81
C ALA A 74 4.42 0.40 25.73
N GLN A 75 4.84 -0.73 26.31
CA GLN A 75 6.22 -1.19 26.25
C GLN A 75 6.67 -1.47 24.80
N ALA A 76 5.89 -2.22 24.03
CA ALA A 76 6.17 -2.51 22.62
C ALA A 76 6.30 -1.23 21.78
N LEU A 77 5.44 -0.23 22.00
CA LEU A 77 5.52 1.07 21.33
C LEU A 77 6.79 1.83 21.73
N GLN A 78 7.20 1.80 22.99
CA GLN A 78 8.46 2.42 23.42
C GLN A 78 9.68 1.70 22.85
N ASP A 79 9.66 0.37 22.78
CA ASP A 79 10.75 -0.40 22.19
C ASP A 79 10.86 -0.17 20.68
N ALA A 80 9.73 -0.03 19.98
CA ALA A 80 9.72 0.37 18.57
C ALA A 80 10.38 1.75 18.34
N LYS A 81 10.12 2.71 19.24
CA LYS A 81 10.81 4.01 19.22
C LYS A 81 12.31 3.87 19.46
N ARG A 82 12.72 3.05 20.43
CA ARG A 82 14.13 2.78 20.73
C ARG A 82 14.85 2.14 19.55
N VAL A 83 14.21 1.22 18.81
CA VAL A 83 14.78 0.66 17.58
C VAL A 83 15.02 1.75 16.53
N SER A 84 14.06 2.64 16.32
CA SER A 84 14.21 3.77 15.38
C SER A 84 15.33 4.73 15.79
N LEU A 85 15.40 5.10 17.07
CA LEU A 85 16.46 5.97 17.60
C LEU A 85 17.83 5.29 17.60
N GLY A 86 17.88 3.99 17.88
CA GLY A 86 19.10 3.18 17.81
C GLY A 86 19.62 3.09 16.37
N PHE A 87 18.74 2.97 15.38
CA PHE A 87 19.12 3.02 13.98
C PHE A 87 19.69 4.39 13.58
N LEU A 88 19.09 5.50 14.05
CA LEU A 88 19.66 6.84 13.87
C LEU A 88 21.04 6.95 14.52
N TYR A 89 21.21 6.48 15.75
CA TYR A 89 22.49 6.50 16.44
C TYR A 89 23.56 5.70 15.68
N TRP A 90 23.18 4.53 15.13
CA TRP A 90 24.07 3.75 14.27
C TRP A 90 24.45 4.53 12.99
N LEU A 91 23.50 5.20 12.33
CA LEU A 91 23.78 6.07 11.18
C LEU A 91 24.78 7.18 11.53
N GLN A 92 24.67 7.77 12.72
CA GLN A 92 25.55 8.86 13.17
C GLN A 92 26.97 8.40 13.51
N THR A 93 27.16 7.14 13.92
CA THR A 93 28.41 6.71 14.56
C THR A 93 29.15 5.59 13.85
N ALA A 94 28.42 4.65 13.23
CA ALA A 94 29.00 3.38 12.78
C ALA A 94 28.64 3.00 11.34
N ALA A 95 27.65 3.65 10.73
CA ALA A 95 27.31 3.38 9.35
C ALA A 95 28.51 3.62 8.43
N PRO A 96 28.92 2.64 7.61
CA PRO A 96 30.11 2.76 6.79
C PRO A 96 29.92 3.78 5.67
N ARG A 97 30.99 4.52 5.38
CA ARG A 97 31.07 5.52 4.32
C ARG A 97 31.83 4.98 3.12
N SER A 98 31.58 5.55 1.95
CA SER A 98 32.26 5.20 0.70
C SER A 98 33.77 5.47 0.73
N ASP A 99 34.19 6.47 1.53
CA ASP A 99 35.58 6.88 1.74
C ASP A 99 36.35 6.04 2.77
N GLY A 100 35.75 4.96 3.28
CA GLY A 100 36.34 4.10 4.31
C GLY A 100 36.14 4.61 5.75
N GLY A 101 35.50 5.77 5.94
CA GLY A 101 35.09 6.28 7.25
C GLY A 101 33.83 5.61 7.80
N THR A 102 33.41 6.10 8.97
CA THR A 102 32.15 5.66 9.62
C THR A 102 31.37 6.85 10.16
N GLY A 103 30.04 6.71 10.17
CA GLY A 103 29.12 7.65 10.79
C GLY A 103 28.86 8.93 10.00
N TRP A 104 27.68 9.49 10.23
CA TRP A 104 27.21 10.78 9.73
C TRP A 104 26.73 11.63 10.91
N PRO A 105 27.66 12.16 11.75
CA PRO A 105 27.32 12.86 13.00
C PRO A 105 26.49 14.14 12.80
N GLU A 106 26.46 14.66 11.57
CA GLU A 106 25.66 15.81 11.17
C GLU A 106 24.17 15.50 10.96
N LEU A 107 23.78 14.23 10.90
CA LEU A 107 22.37 13.85 10.88
C LEU A 107 21.69 14.29 12.17
N ARG A 108 20.59 15.02 12.05
CA ARG A 108 19.84 15.55 13.21
C ARG A 108 18.36 15.18 13.12
N PRO A 109 17.74 14.76 14.24
CA PRO A 109 16.30 14.63 14.31
C PRO A 109 15.61 15.99 14.08
N ARG A 110 14.39 15.96 13.54
CA ARG A 110 13.56 17.14 13.28
C ARG A 110 12.21 17.07 14.02
N PRO A 111 12.18 17.35 15.34
CA PRO A 111 10.96 17.35 16.15
C PRO A 111 9.83 18.20 15.57
N ASP A 112 10.19 19.31 14.93
CA ASP A 112 9.28 20.28 14.33
C ASP A 112 8.54 19.76 13.09
N VAL A 113 9.06 18.74 12.39
CA VAL A 113 8.41 18.17 11.20
C VAL A 113 7.22 17.29 11.58
N PHE A 114 7.40 16.45 12.60
CA PHE A 114 6.33 15.58 13.10
C PHE A 114 5.55 16.18 14.25
N ASP A 115 6.00 17.31 14.82
CA ASP A 115 5.43 17.88 16.04
C ASP A 115 5.42 16.85 17.19
N THR A 116 6.59 16.23 17.40
CA THR A 116 6.84 15.20 18.43
C THR A 116 8.19 15.45 19.08
N ALA A 117 8.27 15.31 20.40
CA ALA A 117 9.50 15.58 21.16
C ALA A 117 10.69 14.68 20.77
N ASP A 118 10.42 13.48 20.26
CA ASP A 118 11.42 12.49 19.83
C ASP A 118 11.69 12.52 18.32
N ALA A 119 11.06 13.43 17.57
CA ALA A 119 11.12 13.52 16.10
C ALA A 119 10.69 12.25 15.35
N LEU A 120 9.97 11.35 16.01
CA LEU A 120 9.39 10.17 15.38
C LEU A 120 7.95 10.46 14.92
N GLY A 121 7.44 9.64 14.00
CA GLY A 121 6.04 9.73 13.59
C GLY A 121 5.07 9.62 14.77
N LYS A 122 3.96 10.36 14.73
CA LYS A 122 2.94 10.38 15.80
C LYS A 122 2.37 8.99 16.09
N TYR A 123 2.29 8.15 15.07
CA TYR A 123 1.87 6.75 15.16
C TYR A 123 2.80 5.86 14.35
N PRO A 124 3.04 4.60 14.77
CA PRO A 124 3.78 3.65 13.96
C PRO A 124 2.99 3.25 12.71
N TYR A 125 3.71 2.97 11.62
CA TYR A 125 3.12 2.30 10.47
C TYR A 125 2.99 0.80 10.76
N ILE A 126 1.75 0.31 10.86
CA ILE A 126 1.44 -1.10 11.11
C ILE A 126 1.19 -1.81 9.78
N ARG A 127 2.03 -2.80 9.45
CA ARG A 127 1.93 -3.58 8.20
C ARG A 127 0.84 -4.67 8.24
N GLU A 128 0.64 -5.28 9.41
CA GLU A 128 -0.26 -6.43 9.59
C GLU A 128 -1.26 -6.14 10.72
N CYS A 129 -2.55 -6.36 10.48
CA CYS A 129 -3.60 -6.19 11.47
C CYS A 129 -4.61 -7.36 11.45
N ARG A 130 -5.61 -7.30 12.35
CA ARG A 130 -6.77 -8.21 12.28
C ARG A 130 -7.45 -8.07 10.92
N ARG A 131 -7.79 -9.19 10.30
CA ARG A 131 -8.56 -9.26 9.06
C ARG A 131 -9.87 -9.98 9.28
N LEU A 132 -10.90 -9.56 8.57
CA LEU A 132 -12.15 -10.30 8.59
C LEU A 132 -12.04 -11.59 7.76
N ARG A 133 -12.94 -12.53 8.04
CA ARG A 133 -13.27 -13.62 7.11
C ARG A 133 -14.41 -13.13 6.23
N GLY A 134 -14.09 -12.83 4.98
CA GLY A 134 -15.03 -12.19 4.05
C GLY A 134 -15.80 -13.16 3.19
N LEU A 135 -16.83 -12.65 2.51
CA LEU A 135 -17.56 -13.38 1.47
C LEU A 135 -16.63 -13.82 0.32
N ARG A 136 -15.52 -13.09 0.10
CA ARG A 136 -14.44 -13.46 -0.81
C ARG A 136 -13.09 -13.18 -0.16
N THR A 137 -12.26 -14.20 0.01
CA THR A 137 -10.85 -14.02 0.41
C THR A 137 -9.96 -13.97 -0.82
N ILE A 138 -9.17 -12.91 -0.94
CA ILE A 138 -8.26 -12.69 -2.09
C ILE A 138 -7.02 -13.57 -1.93
N ARG A 139 -6.72 -14.38 -2.95
CA ARG A 139 -5.58 -15.31 -2.99
C ARG A 139 -4.50 -14.86 -3.96
N GLU A 140 -3.29 -15.33 -3.74
CA GLU A 140 -2.10 -14.97 -4.53
C GLU A 140 -2.31 -15.20 -6.03
N GLN A 141 -2.90 -16.33 -6.39
CA GLN A 141 -3.13 -16.74 -7.77
C GLN A 141 -3.95 -15.71 -8.56
N GLN A 142 -4.72 -14.88 -7.88
CA GLN A 142 -5.62 -13.90 -8.49
C GLN A 142 -4.86 -12.62 -8.89
N VAL A 143 -3.68 -12.37 -8.32
CA VAL A 143 -2.97 -11.08 -8.44
C VAL A 143 -1.50 -11.21 -8.85
N SER A 144 -0.83 -12.32 -8.51
CA SER A 144 0.58 -12.53 -8.82
C SER A 144 0.79 -12.68 -10.34
N ALA A 145 1.86 -12.07 -10.84
CA ALA A 145 2.26 -12.16 -12.24
C ALA A 145 2.65 -13.59 -12.66
N ASP A 146 2.98 -14.46 -11.71
CA ASP A 146 3.30 -15.88 -11.97
C ASP A 146 2.07 -16.69 -12.37
N TYR A 147 0.88 -16.24 -11.94
CA TYR A 147 -0.41 -16.87 -12.23
C TYR A 147 -1.28 -16.06 -13.20
N GLN A 148 -0.97 -14.78 -13.38
CA GLN A 148 -1.71 -13.84 -14.23
C GLN A 148 -0.85 -13.44 -15.43
N PRO A 149 -0.92 -14.18 -16.56
CA PRO A 149 -0.05 -13.98 -17.71
C PRO A 149 -0.36 -12.70 -18.50
N GLY A 150 -1.58 -12.17 -18.39
CA GLY A 150 -2.00 -10.93 -19.07
C GLY A 150 -1.48 -9.65 -18.40
N ALA A 151 -1.84 -8.51 -18.97
CA ALA A 151 -1.44 -7.20 -18.43
C ALA A 151 -2.05 -6.90 -17.05
N ARG A 152 -3.16 -7.53 -16.69
CA ARG A 152 -3.95 -7.28 -15.47
C ARG A 152 -4.18 -8.57 -14.68
N ALA A 153 -4.57 -8.41 -13.42
CA ALA A 153 -4.98 -9.49 -12.55
C ALA A 153 -6.35 -10.07 -12.95
N GLU A 154 -6.81 -11.09 -12.23
CA GLU A 154 -8.13 -11.70 -12.44
C GLU A 154 -9.23 -10.63 -12.40
N LEU A 155 -10.15 -10.68 -13.37
CA LEU A 155 -11.32 -9.79 -13.42
C LEU A 155 -12.24 -10.04 -12.21
N VAL A 156 -12.60 -8.95 -11.52
CA VAL A 156 -13.51 -8.96 -10.37
C VAL A 156 -14.78 -8.19 -10.71
N ALA A 157 -15.87 -8.92 -10.98
CA ALA A 157 -17.14 -8.32 -11.39
C ALA A 157 -17.82 -7.45 -10.30
N ASP A 158 -17.52 -7.73 -9.03
CA ASP A 158 -17.94 -6.96 -7.86
C ASP A 158 -16.86 -5.99 -7.38
N SER A 159 -15.99 -5.51 -8.28
CA SER A 159 -14.96 -4.52 -7.95
C SER A 159 -15.57 -3.23 -7.42
N VAL A 160 -14.94 -2.70 -6.37
CA VAL A 160 -15.25 -1.39 -5.76
C VAL A 160 -14.02 -0.48 -5.72
N GLY A 161 -12.96 -0.86 -6.43
CA GLY A 161 -11.69 -0.15 -6.39
C GLY A 161 -10.57 -0.89 -7.07
N VAL A 162 -9.37 -0.29 -7.09
CA VAL A 162 -8.19 -0.89 -7.71
C VAL A 162 -6.94 -0.68 -6.86
N GLY A 163 -5.90 -1.46 -7.16
CA GLY A 163 -4.58 -1.30 -6.57
C GLY A 163 -3.49 -1.92 -7.44
N TRP A 164 -2.26 -1.45 -7.25
CA TRP A 164 -1.10 -2.07 -7.85
C TRP A 164 0.13 -1.89 -6.97
N TYR A 165 0.61 -2.99 -6.42
CA TYR A 165 1.81 -3.06 -5.60
C TYR A 165 2.29 -4.51 -5.60
N PRO A 166 3.61 -4.79 -5.58
CA PRO A 166 4.09 -6.15 -5.40
C PRO A 166 3.57 -6.74 -4.08
N ILE A 167 3.47 -8.07 -4.04
CA ILE A 167 3.38 -8.77 -2.76
C ILE A 167 4.71 -8.52 -2.06
N ASP A 168 4.69 -7.75 -0.97
CA ASP A 168 5.87 -7.33 -0.21
C ASP A 168 5.70 -7.77 1.25
N ILE A 169 6.22 -8.96 1.56
CA ILE A 169 6.15 -9.58 2.89
C ILE A 169 7.48 -9.37 3.59
N HIS A 170 7.42 -8.75 4.77
CA HIS A 170 8.58 -8.52 5.63
C HIS A 170 8.61 -9.61 6.70
N ARG A 171 9.82 -10.03 7.08
CA ARG A 171 9.98 -11.05 8.14
C ARG A 171 9.44 -10.53 9.47
N ALA A 172 8.47 -11.24 10.05
CA ALA A 172 7.94 -10.95 11.38
C ALA A 172 8.73 -11.63 12.51
N GLY A 173 9.62 -12.58 12.21
CA GLY A 173 10.42 -13.29 13.20
C GLY A 173 11.52 -14.16 12.58
N ALA A 174 12.33 -14.81 13.42
CA ALA A 174 13.50 -15.58 12.98
C ALA A 174 13.16 -16.77 12.05
N GLY A 175 11.96 -17.35 12.19
CA GLY A 175 11.47 -18.45 11.36
C GLY A 175 10.65 -18.01 10.15
N ASP A 176 10.49 -16.70 9.93
CA ASP A 176 9.68 -16.16 8.85
C ASP A 176 10.53 -15.81 7.63
N VAL A 177 9.94 -15.91 6.45
CA VAL A 177 10.60 -15.64 5.17
C VAL A 177 9.95 -14.43 4.54
N GLY A 178 10.74 -13.36 4.38
CA GLY A 178 10.33 -12.22 3.58
C GLY A 178 10.26 -12.63 2.12
N VAL A 179 9.15 -12.31 1.47
CA VAL A 179 8.86 -12.69 0.08
C VAL A 179 8.47 -11.44 -0.68
N SER A 180 9.04 -11.28 -1.87
CA SER A 180 8.61 -10.28 -2.84
C SER A 180 8.17 -10.98 -4.12
N CYS A 181 6.95 -10.72 -4.58
CA CYS A 181 6.44 -11.23 -5.85
C CYS A 181 5.75 -10.10 -6.62
N ARG A 182 5.98 -10.04 -7.94
CA ARG A 182 5.33 -9.06 -8.81
C ARG A 182 3.84 -9.37 -8.91
N THR A 183 3.03 -8.33 -8.93
CA THR A 183 1.60 -8.43 -9.20
C THR A 183 1.26 -7.75 -10.51
N ARG A 184 0.12 -8.13 -11.06
CA ARG A 184 -0.59 -7.32 -12.06
C ARG A 184 -1.50 -6.31 -11.35
N PRO A 185 -1.84 -5.16 -11.97
CA PRO A 185 -2.86 -4.29 -11.43
C PRO A 185 -4.14 -5.07 -11.15
N PHE A 186 -4.67 -4.90 -9.94
CA PHE A 186 -5.75 -5.71 -9.39
C PHE A 186 -6.93 -4.86 -8.93
N GLN A 187 -8.05 -5.54 -8.71
CA GLN A 187 -9.31 -4.93 -8.29
C GLN A 187 -9.63 -5.30 -6.84
N ILE A 188 -10.28 -4.39 -6.10
CA ILE A 188 -10.73 -4.61 -4.73
C ILE A 188 -12.15 -5.22 -4.78
N PRO A 189 -12.35 -6.51 -4.44
CA PRO A 189 -13.68 -7.11 -4.47
C PRO A 189 -14.54 -6.61 -3.32
N LEU A 190 -15.79 -6.23 -3.59
CA LEU A 190 -16.78 -5.90 -2.55
C LEU A 190 -16.92 -7.05 -1.54
N GLY A 191 -16.89 -8.30 -1.99
CA GLY A 191 -16.93 -9.47 -1.11
C GLY A 191 -15.79 -9.55 -0.08
N ALA A 192 -14.66 -8.88 -0.32
CA ALA A 192 -13.55 -8.83 0.63
C ALA A 192 -13.78 -7.82 1.77
N LEU A 193 -14.70 -6.87 1.59
CA LEU A 193 -15.08 -5.89 2.60
C LEU A 193 -16.21 -6.39 3.52
N ILE A 194 -16.90 -7.47 3.14
CA ILE A 194 -18.12 -7.95 3.81
C ILE A 194 -17.84 -9.23 4.60
N PRO A 195 -18.03 -9.25 5.92
CA PRO A 195 -17.81 -10.44 6.74
C PRO A 195 -18.90 -11.50 6.55
N ILE A 196 -18.52 -12.79 6.66
CA ILE A 196 -19.45 -13.92 6.48
C ILE A 196 -20.54 -14.03 7.58
N ARG A 197 -20.28 -13.51 8.78
CA ARG A 197 -21.10 -13.78 9.98
C ARG A 197 -21.91 -12.57 10.47
N VAL A 198 -21.40 -11.36 10.27
CA VAL A 198 -21.94 -10.14 10.89
C VAL A 198 -22.46 -9.24 9.79
N ARG A 199 -23.64 -8.62 9.97
CA ARG A 199 -24.30 -7.85 8.89
C ARG A 199 -24.13 -6.33 9.01
N ASN A 200 -23.72 -5.84 10.18
CA ASN A 200 -23.52 -4.41 10.49
C ASN A 200 -22.04 -4.03 10.63
N LEU A 201 -21.16 -4.70 9.89
CA LEU A 201 -19.72 -4.44 9.87
C LEU A 201 -19.21 -4.45 8.42
N ILE A 202 -18.41 -3.46 8.07
CA ILE A 202 -17.71 -3.35 6.77
C ILE A 202 -16.22 -3.15 7.09
N ALA A 203 -15.33 -3.90 6.44
CA ALA A 203 -13.90 -3.65 6.57
C ALA A 203 -13.49 -2.38 5.80
N GLY A 204 -12.69 -1.55 6.45
CA GLY A 204 -11.90 -0.50 5.81
C GLY A 204 -10.40 -0.81 5.87
N ALA A 205 -9.60 -0.04 5.13
CA ALA A 205 -8.14 -0.11 5.14
C ALA A 205 -7.62 -1.56 5.04
N LYS A 206 -6.72 -1.99 5.94
CA LYS A 206 -6.06 -3.32 5.94
C LYS A 206 -6.93 -4.47 6.47
N ASN A 207 -8.17 -4.21 6.87
CA ASN A 207 -9.01 -5.22 7.53
C ASN A 207 -9.75 -6.14 6.55
N LEU A 208 -9.67 -5.87 5.25
CA LEU A 208 -10.30 -6.68 4.21
C LEU A 208 -9.82 -8.14 4.20
N ALA A 209 -10.61 -9.02 3.56
CA ALA A 209 -10.34 -10.44 3.47
C ALA A 209 -9.17 -10.76 2.51
N THR A 210 -7.95 -10.64 3.01
CA THR A 210 -6.72 -11.09 2.33
C THR A 210 -6.09 -12.26 3.08
N THR A 211 -5.28 -13.06 2.37
CA THR A 211 -4.32 -13.96 3.03
C THR A 211 -3.17 -13.14 3.58
N HIS A 212 -2.30 -13.76 4.39
CA HIS A 212 -1.04 -13.13 4.77
C HIS A 212 -0.22 -12.70 3.53
N ILE A 213 -0.24 -13.51 2.48
CA ILE A 213 0.46 -13.26 1.22
C ILE A 213 -0.13 -12.05 0.49
N THR A 214 -1.43 -12.05 0.21
CA THR A 214 -2.06 -10.96 -0.55
C THR A 214 -2.18 -9.68 0.26
N ASN A 215 -2.15 -9.72 1.59
CA ASN A 215 -2.05 -8.49 2.37
C ASN A 215 -0.81 -7.68 1.98
N GLY A 216 0.29 -8.33 1.60
CA GLY A 216 1.51 -7.69 1.13
C GLY A 216 1.32 -6.68 0.00
N CYS A 217 0.33 -6.89 -0.89
CA CYS A 217 0.00 -5.96 -1.97
C CYS A 217 -1.21 -5.05 -1.69
N TYR A 218 -2.13 -5.43 -0.79
CA TYR A 218 -3.31 -4.63 -0.45
C TYR A 218 -3.10 -3.61 0.68
N ARG A 219 -2.02 -3.74 1.47
CA ARG A 219 -1.72 -2.87 2.63
C ARG A 219 -1.04 -1.54 2.30
N LEU A 220 -0.95 -1.14 1.03
CA LEU A 220 -0.32 0.12 0.65
C LEU A 220 -1.34 1.25 0.78
N HIS A 221 -0.91 2.42 1.25
CA HIS A 221 -1.79 3.58 1.51
C HIS A 221 -2.78 3.92 0.39
N PRO A 222 -2.43 3.93 -0.92
CA PRO A 222 -3.41 4.18 -1.98
C PRO A 222 -4.52 3.12 -2.05
N VAL A 223 -4.19 1.85 -1.82
CA VAL A 223 -5.17 0.75 -1.79
C VAL A 223 -6.02 0.81 -0.53
N GLU A 224 -5.43 1.16 0.61
CA GLU A 224 -6.16 1.38 1.86
C GLU A 224 -7.13 2.56 1.76
N TRP A 225 -6.70 3.64 1.12
CA TRP A 225 -7.53 4.81 0.86
C TRP A 225 -8.74 4.41 0.01
N ASN A 226 -8.51 3.78 -1.14
CA ASN A 226 -9.58 3.32 -2.02
C ASN A 226 -10.53 2.35 -1.28
N THR A 227 -10.00 1.41 -0.50
CA THR A 227 -10.81 0.53 0.36
C THR A 227 -11.67 1.33 1.35
N GLY A 228 -11.15 2.41 1.92
CA GLY A 228 -11.88 3.32 2.80
C GLY A 228 -13.01 4.07 2.09
N GLU A 229 -12.75 4.60 0.89
CA GLU A 229 -13.76 5.25 0.04
C GLU A 229 -14.90 4.29 -0.33
N ALA A 230 -14.53 3.07 -0.74
CA ALA A 230 -15.48 1.99 -1.02
C ALA A 230 -16.32 1.63 0.20
N ALA A 231 -15.68 1.46 1.36
CA ALA A 231 -16.35 1.10 2.61
C ALA A 231 -17.32 2.19 3.08
N GLY A 232 -16.92 3.46 3.03
CA GLY A 232 -17.77 4.59 3.40
C GLY A 232 -18.96 4.76 2.45
N THR A 233 -18.72 4.64 1.14
CA THR A 233 -19.78 4.71 0.13
C THR A 233 -20.79 3.57 0.30
N LEU A 234 -20.30 2.35 0.54
CA LEU A 234 -21.14 1.19 0.83
C LEU A 234 -21.98 1.41 2.08
N ALA A 235 -21.39 1.90 3.19
CA ALA A 235 -22.11 2.15 4.43
C ALA A 235 -23.27 3.14 4.22
N ALA A 236 -23.02 4.27 3.54
CA ALA A 236 -24.07 5.23 3.18
C ALA A 236 -25.15 4.59 2.29
N PHE A 237 -24.74 3.85 1.25
CA PHE A 237 -25.65 3.18 0.33
C PHE A 237 -26.55 2.14 1.03
N THR A 238 -26.01 1.40 2.00
CA THR A 238 -26.79 0.43 2.78
C THR A 238 -27.87 1.09 3.63
N LEU A 239 -27.61 2.29 4.17
CA LEU A 239 -28.57 3.06 4.95
C LEU A 239 -29.67 3.65 4.07
N GLU A 240 -29.31 4.17 2.90
CA GLU A 240 -30.26 4.77 1.95
C GLU A 240 -31.20 3.75 1.32
N THR A 241 -30.73 2.52 1.11
CA THR A 241 -31.51 1.47 0.44
C THR A 241 -32.22 0.52 1.41
N ASP A 242 -31.96 0.62 2.71
CA ASP A 242 -32.39 -0.34 3.74
C ASP A 242 -32.01 -1.79 3.39
N ARG A 243 -30.79 -1.96 2.86
CA ARG A 243 -30.22 -3.26 2.47
C ARG A 243 -28.83 -3.36 3.04
N ASP A 244 -28.53 -4.41 3.78
CA ASP A 244 -27.15 -4.62 4.23
C ASP A 244 -26.19 -4.93 3.09
N ALA A 245 -24.90 -4.86 3.40
CA ALA A 245 -23.83 -4.98 2.43
C ALA A 245 -23.84 -6.33 1.66
N ALA A 246 -24.21 -7.42 2.33
CA ALA A 246 -24.32 -8.74 1.68
C ALA A 246 -25.48 -8.76 0.68
N ALA A 247 -26.61 -8.13 1.01
CA ALA A 247 -27.74 -7.99 0.11
C ALA A 247 -27.43 -7.06 -1.07
N VAL A 248 -26.69 -5.96 -0.86
CA VAL A 248 -26.23 -5.06 -1.94
C VAL A 248 -25.32 -5.82 -2.91
N ARG A 249 -24.37 -6.61 -2.41
CA ARG A 249 -23.47 -7.42 -3.25
C ARG A 249 -24.22 -8.52 -4.02
N GLY A 250 -25.20 -9.16 -3.38
CA GLY A 250 -25.93 -10.30 -3.94
C GLY A 250 -26.97 -9.94 -4.99
N ASP A 251 -27.36 -8.68 -5.08
CA ASP A 251 -28.34 -8.16 -6.03
C ASP A 251 -27.64 -7.39 -7.16
N PRO A 252 -27.67 -7.88 -8.41
CA PRO A 252 -26.97 -7.22 -9.52
C PRO A 252 -27.40 -5.77 -9.73
N ALA A 253 -28.66 -5.41 -9.49
CA ALA A 253 -29.13 -4.05 -9.69
C ALA A 253 -28.54 -3.11 -8.62
N LEU A 254 -28.51 -3.55 -7.35
CA LEU A 254 -27.91 -2.79 -6.27
C LEU A 254 -26.39 -2.68 -6.40
N LEU A 255 -25.71 -3.77 -6.76
CA LEU A 255 -24.27 -3.77 -7.02
C LEU A 255 -23.91 -2.75 -8.11
N ARG A 256 -24.64 -2.74 -9.23
CA ARG A 256 -24.39 -1.80 -10.33
C ARG A 256 -24.71 -0.36 -9.92
N ALA A 257 -25.74 -0.13 -9.11
CA ALA A 257 -26.03 1.19 -8.57
C ALA A 257 -24.90 1.71 -7.64
N LEU A 258 -24.37 0.86 -6.76
CA LEU A 258 -23.21 1.19 -5.93
C LEU A 258 -21.97 1.51 -6.77
N GLN A 259 -21.65 0.67 -7.76
CA GLN A 259 -20.51 0.86 -8.65
C GLN A 259 -20.62 2.18 -9.44
N ARG A 260 -21.81 2.52 -9.95
CA ARG A 260 -22.04 3.83 -10.59
C ARG A 260 -21.81 5.00 -9.63
N ARG A 261 -22.20 4.87 -8.36
CA ARG A 261 -21.95 5.91 -7.36
C ARG A 261 -20.45 6.10 -7.09
N LEU A 262 -19.70 5.00 -6.96
CA LEU A 262 -18.24 5.03 -6.80
C LEU A 262 -17.56 5.71 -8.00
N VAL A 263 -17.94 5.29 -9.21
CA VAL A 263 -17.41 5.85 -10.46
C VAL A 263 -17.77 7.33 -10.62
N ALA A 264 -19.00 7.73 -10.27
CA ALA A 264 -19.39 9.15 -10.29
C ALA A 264 -18.61 10.00 -9.27
N ALA A 265 -18.10 9.39 -8.20
CA ALA A 265 -17.19 10.01 -7.25
C ALA A 265 -15.70 9.96 -7.69
N GLY A 266 -15.42 9.44 -8.88
CA GLY A 266 -14.07 9.35 -9.44
C GLY A 266 -13.28 8.11 -9.04
N VAL A 267 -13.91 7.11 -8.40
CA VAL A 267 -13.23 5.87 -7.99
C VAL A 267 -13.13 4.92 -9.19
N PRO A 268 -11.91 4.60 -9.67
CA PRO A 268 -11.74 3.60 -10.73
C PRO A 268 -12.02 2.19 -10.19
N LEU A 269 -12.71 1.39 -10.99
CA LEU A 269 -13.08 0.00 -10.68
C LEU A 269 -12.28 -1.02 -11.50
N TYR A 270 -11.61 -0.57 -12.56
CA TYR A 270 -10.77 -1.35 -13.47
C TYR A 270 -9.58 -0.50 -13.90
N TRP A 271 -8.42 -1.14 -14.08
CA TRP A 271 -7.16 -0.42 -14.31
C TRP A 271 -6.99 -0.05 -15.80
N PHE A 272 -7.13 1.24 -16.11
CA PHE A 272 -6.77 1.82 -17.40
C PHE A 272 -5.70 2.90 -17.19
N VAL A 273 -4.74 3.03 -18.11
CA VAL A 273 -3.71 4.09 -18.06
C VAL A 273 -4.02 5.27 -18.99
N ASP A 274 -4.98 5.10 -19.89
CA ASP A 274 -5.37 6.03 -20.96
C ASP A 274 -6.79 6.59 -20.77
N VAL A 275 -7.47 6.25 -19.67
CA VAL A 275 -8.80 6.75 -19.30
C VAL A 275 -8.72 7.43 -17.94
N PRO A 276 -8.26 8.69 -17.87
CA PRO A 276 -8.22 9.44 -16.62
C PRO A 276 -9.64 9.76 -16.10
N VAL A 277 -9.75 10.17 -14.83
CA VAL A 277 -11.03 10.43 -14.15
C VAL A 277 -11.85 11.55 -14.82
N ASP A 278 -11.19 12.47 -15.50
CA ASP A 278 -11.79 13.58 -16.25
C ASP A 278 -12.15 13.22 -17.70
N ASP A 279 -11.85 12.00 -18.17
CA ASP A 279 -12.30 11.55 -19.50
C ASP A 279 -13.84 11.42 -19.51
N PRO A 280 -14.55 11.99 -20.50
CA PRO A 280 -16.00 11.89 -20.58
C PRO A 280 -16.52 10.45 -20.69
N ARG A 281 -15.67 9.50 -21.11
CA ARG A 281 -15.97 8.07 -21.22
C ARG A 281 -15.61 7.29 -19.95
N PHE A 282 -14.98 7.91 -18.95
CA PHE A 282 -14.50 7.25 -17.73
C PHE A 282 -15.60 6.36 -17.13
N ALA A 283 -16.79 6.94 -16.92
CA ALA A 283 -17.85 6.20 -16.25
C ALA A 283 -18.35 5.00 -17.04
N GLU A 284 -18.55 5.16 -18.35
CA GLU A 284 -19.02 4.09 -19.23
C GLU A 284 -17.98 2.97 -19.34
N LEU A 285 -16.71 3.30 -19.56
CA LEU A 285 -15.64 2.33 -19.70
C LEU A 285 -15.38 1.55 -18.41
N GLN A 286 -15.40 2.21 -17.25
CA GLN A 286 -15.26 1.55 -15.95
C GLN A 286 -16.40 0.57 -15.70
N MET A 287 -17.64 0.96 -16.00
CA MET A 287 -18.82 0.11 -15.82
C MET A 287 -18.83 -1.07 -16.80
N ALA A 288 -18.50 -0.85 -18.07
CA ALA A 288 -18.40 -1.89 -19.10
C ALA A 288 -17.28 -2.89 -18.79
N ALA A 289 -16.18 -2.45 -18.17
CA ALA A 289 -15.09 -3.32 -17.80
C ALA A 289 -15.47 -4.28 -16.66
N VAL A 290 -16.14 -3.79 -15.61
CA VAL A 290 -16.56 -4.64 -14.48
C VAL A 290 -17.75 -5.54 -14.78
N SER A 291 -18.56 -5.24 -15.80
CA SER A 291 -19.57 -6.17 -16.32
C SER A 291 -18.96 -7.26 -17.21
N GLY A 292 -17.73 -7.08 -17.68
CA GLY A 292 -17.10 -7.95 -18.66
C GLY A 292 -17.55 -7.68 -20.11
N ASP A 293 -18.30 -6.60 -20.35
CA ASP A 293 -18.71 -6.19 -21.70
C ASP A 293 -17.51 -5.71 -22.53
N ILE A 294 -16.51 -5.13 -21.85
CA ILE A 294 -15.16 -4.93 -22.40
C ILE A 294 -14.14 -5.58 -21.48
N ILE A 295 -13.05 -6.07 -22.07
CA ILE A 295 -11.86 -6.48 -21.34
C ILE A 295 -10.74 -5.66 -21.97
N GLY A 296 -10.05 -4.82 -21.19
CA GLY A 296 -8.93 -3.99 -21.67
C GLY A 296 -7.90 -4.80 -22.49
N ALA A 297 -7.00 -4.11 -23.20
CA ALA A 297 -6.02 -4.78 -24.05
C ALA A 297 -5.30 -5.92 -23.30
N ALA A 298 -5.09 -7.06 -23.97
CA ALA A 298 -4.58 -8.26 -23.32
C ALA A 298 -3.12 -8.10 -22.85
N ASP A 299 -2.35 -7.34 -23.61
CA ASP A 299 -0.91 -7.11 -23.48
C ASP A 299 -0.55 -5.67 -23.05
N SER A 300 -1.53 -4.76 -22.96
CA SER A 300 -1.33 -3.39 -22.45
C SER A 300 -2.36 -3.01 -21.37
N LEU A 301 -2.09 -1.90 -20.68
CA LEU A 301 -3.00 -1.34 -19.67
C LEU A 301 -4.01 -0.35 -20.27
N ASP A 302 -4.11 -0.28 -21.60
CA ASP A 302 -5.02 0.64 -22.28
C ASP A 302 -6.45 0.09 -22.28
N ALA A 303 -7.43 0.98 -22.39
CA ALA A 303 -8.76 0.63 -22.84
C ALA A 303 -8.63 0.09 -24.28
N VAL A 304 -9.33 -1.02 -24.58
CA VAL A 304 -9.22 -1.73 -25.87
C VAL A 304 -9.20 -0.71 -27.00
N ALA A 305 -8.11 -0.71 -27.77
CA ALA A 305 -7.78 0.29 -28.76
C ALA A 305 -9.03 0.83 -29.47
N ALA A 306 -9.45 2.04 -29.09
CA ALA A 306 -10.05 2.89 -30.08
C ALA A 306 -8.95 3.11 -31.11
N LYS A 307 -8.96 2.33 -32.20
CA LYS A 307 -8.16 2.69 -33.38
C LYS A 307 -8.43 4.18 -33.62
N PRO A 308 -7.40 5.04 -33.68
CA PRO A 308 -7.60 6.40 -34.13
C PRO A 308 -8.30 6.31 -35.49
N ARG A 309 -9.44 6.99 -35.63
CA ARG A 309 -10.02 7.22 -36.96
C ARG A 309 -9.14 8.22 -37.70
#